data_AF-A0A1F7H2Y5-F1
#
_entry.id   AF-A0A1F7H2Y5-F1
#
_cell.length_a   1.000
_cell.length_b   1.000
_cell.length_c   1.000
_cell.angle_alpha   90.00
_cell.angle_beta   90.00
_cell.angle_gamma   90.00
#
_symmetry.space_group_name_H-M   'P 1'
#
loop_
_entity.id
_entity.type
_entity.pdbx_description
1 polymer ?
#
loop_
_entity_poly.entity_id
_entity_poly.type
_entity_poly.pdbx_seq_one_letter_code
_entity_poly.pdbx_strand_id
1 'polypeptide(L)'
;MNLTFREYKDKDRALKNKLEIGPHKLGEVLKIYLDEEYRRKGIGKTMLQMMEKYFKEKGCNSMWISVFAPNENAHNMYKKFGFVDREIGMLKQI
;
A
#
# COMPACT_ATOMS: atom_id res chain seq x y z
N MET A 1 -3.13 14.73 -1.11
CA MET A 1 -3.22 13.26 -1.28
C MET A 1 -2.81 12.95 -2.72
N ASN A 2 -1.72 12.21 -2.93
CA ASN A 2 -1.22 11.88 -4.28
C ASN A 2 -1.37 10.37 -4.51
N LEU A 3 -1.97 10.00 -5.65
CA LEU A 3 -2.21 8.61 -6.06
C LEU A 3 -1.61 8.38 -7.44
N THR A 4 -0.98 7.23 -7.64
CA THR A 4 -0.40 6.83 -8.93
C THR A 4 -0.80 5.41 -9.30
N PHE A 5 -0.82 5.12 -10.59
CA PHE A 5 -1.10 3.80 -11.14
C PHE A 5 0.16 3.24 -11.80
N ARG A 6 0.45 1.96 -11.55
CA ARG A 6 1.43 1.20 -12.34
C ARG A 6 0.75 -0.06 -12.90
N GLU A 7 0.89 -0.25 -14.20
CA GLU A 7 0.52 -1.48 -14.89
C GLU A 7 1.77 -2.32 -15.11
N TYR A 8 1.79 -3.54 -14.58
CA TYR A 8 2.80 -4.54 -14.91
C TYR A 8 2.20 -5.47 -15.96
N LYS A 9 2.85 -5.56 -17.13
CA LYS A 9 2.52 -6.53 -18.17
C LYS A 9 3.64 -7.57 -18.17
N ASP A 10 3.33 -8.84 -17.92
CA ASP A 10 4.29 -9.89 -18.24
C ASP A 10 3.65 -11.08 -18.95
N LYS A 11 4.30 -11.49 -20.04
CA LYS A 11 3.97 -12.60 -20.91
C LYS A 11 5.13 -13.58 -20.81
N ASP A 12 5.16 -14.41 -19.78
CA ASP A 12 5.52 -15.83 -19.95
C ASP A 12 5.34 -16.63 -18.67
N ARG A 13 4.93 -17.87 -18.88
CA ARG A 13 4.38 -18.78 -17.89
C ARG A 13 5.47 -19.76 -17.47
N ALA A 14 6.21 -19.50 -16.39
CA ALA A 14 6.78 -20.52 -15.50
C ALA A 14 7.74 -19.94 -14.44
N LEU A 15 7.24 -19.30 -13.37
CA LEU A 15 7.90 -19.28 -12.04
C LEU A 15 6.94 -18.78 -10.95
N LYS A 16 6.14 -19.70 -10.39
CA LYS A 16 5.31 -19.48 -9.19
C LYS A 16 6.20 -19.31 -7.94
N ASN A 17 6.88 -18.17 -7.81
CA ASN A 17 7.50 -17.74 -6.56
C ASN A 17 6.75 -16.51 -6.04
N LYS A 18 6.55 -16.41 -4.71
CA LYS A 18 5.84 -15.33 -3.98
C LYS A 18 6.36 -13.89 -4.23
N LEU A 19 7.32 -13.75 -5.13
CA LEU A 19 7.90 -12.52 -5.63
C LEU A 19 7.06 -11.91 -6.76
N GLU A 20 6.38 -12.74 -7.55
CA GLU A 20 5.55 -12.26 -8.66
C GLU A 20 4.12 -11.99 -8.19
N ILE A 21 3.81 -10.70 -8.08
CA ILE A 21 2.47 -10.18 -8.27
C ILE A 21 2.13 -10.61 -9.71
N GLY A 22 1.15 -11.51 -9.92
CA GLY A 22 0.64 -11.86 -11.26
C GLY A 22 0.16 -10.64 -12.08
N PRO A 23 -0.71 -10.77 -13.10
CA PRO A 23 -1.26 -9.59 -13.75
C PRO A 23 -2.14 -8.81 -12.75
N HIS A 24 -1.52 -7.83 -12.10
CA HIS A 24 -2.18 -6.94 -11.17
C HIS A 24 -2.03 -5.52 -11.66
N LYS A 25 -3.18 -4.87 -11.86
CA LYS A 25 -3.20 -3.42 -11.95
C LYS A 25 -3.07 -2.90 -10.53
N LEU A 26 -1.92 -2.30 -10.22
CA LEU A 26 -1.56 -1.89 -8.87
C LEU A 26 -1.94 -0.42 -8.64
N GLY A 27 -2.70 -0.17 -7.59
CA GLY A 27 -2.91 1.17 -7.05
C GLY A 27 -1.88 1.47 -5.97
N GLU A 28 -1.10 2.53 -6.11
CA GLU A 28 -0.07 2.91 -5.13
C GLU A 28 -0.48 4.18 -4.38
N VAL A 29 -0.45 4.12 -3.05
CA VAL A 29 -0.60 5.28 -2.18
C VAL A 29 0.78 5.84 -1.87
N LEU A 30 1.11 6.98 -2.49
CA LEU A 30 2.41 7.60 -2.32
C LEU A 30 2.55 8.32 -0.98
N LYS A 31 1.53 9.08 -0.59
CA LYS A 31 1.56 9.91 0.62
C LYS A 31 0.17 10.02 1.26
N ILE A 32 0.09 9.63 2.53
CA ILE A 32 -1.04 9.86 3.42
C ILE A 32 -0.50 10.39 4.76
N TYR A 33 -1.11 11.46 5.26
CA TYR A 33 -0.73 12.10 6.50
C TYR A 33 -1.92 12.86 7.08
N LEU A 34 -1.97 12.97 8.40
CA LEU A 34 -2.94 13.75 9.14
C LEU A 34 -2.19 14.58 10.18
N ASP A 35 -2.52 15.87 10.29
CA ASP A 35 -2.06 16.68 11.41
C ASP A 35 -2.52 16.08 12.73
N GLU A 36 -1.77 16.35 13.79
CA GLU A 36 -1.96 15.71 15.10
C GLU A 36 -3.37 15.85 15.63
N GLU A 37 -3.99 17.01 15.42
CA GLU A 37 -5.37 17.29 15.83
C GLU A 37 -6.43 16.41 15.14
N TYR A 38 -6.11 15.81 13.99
CA TYR A 38 -7.01 14.92 13.24
C TYR A 38 -6.71 13.43 13.44
N ARG A 39 -5.65 13.08 14.18
CA ARG A 39 -5.28 11.68 14.43
C ARG A 39 -6.21 11.01 15.45
N ARG A 40 -6.23 9.67 15.44
CA ARG A 40 -7.04 8.81 16.33
C ARG A 40 -8.56 9.04 16.30
N LYS A 41 -9.07 9.77 15.30
CA LYS A 41 -10.50 9.99 15.04
C LYS A 41 -11.10 9.08 13.96
N GLY A 42 -10.37 8.02 13.57
CA GLY A 42 -10.78 7.10 12.50
C GLY A 42 -10.60 7.62 11.06
N ILE A 43 -10.21 8.88 10.89
CA ILE A 43 -10.07 9.53 9.56
C ILE A 43 -9.12 8.77 8.63
N GLY A 44 -7.98 8.29 9.12
CA GLY A 44 -7.02 7.53 8.31
C GLY A 44 -7.61 6.24 7.74
N LYS A 45 -8.46 5.55 8.51
CA LYS A 45 -9.20 4.36 8.04
C LYS A 45 -10.17 4.74 6.94
N THR A 46 -10.94 5.82 7.11
CA THR A 46 -11.88 6.32 6.11
C THR A 46 -11.16 6.67 4.80
N MET A 47 -10.00 7.34 4.87
CA MET A 47 -9.20 7.64 3.68
C MET A 47 -8.75 6.37 2.94
N LEU A 48 -8.28 5.34 3.66
CA LEU A 48 -7.90 4.06 3.05
C LEU A 48 -9.09 3.36 2.37
N GLN A 49 -10.29 3.40 2.97
CA GLN A 49 -11.51 2.85 2.36
C GLN A 49 -11.88 3.56 1.06
N MET A 50 -11.75 4.90 1.05
CA MET A 50 -12.00 5.70 -0.17
C MET A 50 -10.99 5.37 -1.27
N MET A 51 -9.71 5.22 -0.93
CA MET A 51 -8.66 4.82 -1.88
C MET A 51 -8.89 3.41 -2.42
N GLU A 52 -9.23 2.45 -1.56
CA GLU A 52 -9.53 1.08 -1.97
C GLU A 52 -10.71 1.04 -2.95
N LYS A 53 -11.79 1.78 -2.66
CA LYS A 53 -12.93 1.91 -3.56
C LYS A 53 -12.52 2.51 -4.92
N TYR A 54 -11.76 3.60 -4.90
CA TYR A 54 -11.27 4.24 -6.12
C TYR A 54 -10.39 3.30 -6.96
N PHE A 55 -9.49 2.54 -6.33
CA PHE A 55 -8.66 1.57 -7.01
C PHE A 55 -9.50 0.43 -7.62
N LYS A 56 -10.50 -0.09 -6.90
CA LYS A 56 -11.44 -1.08 -7.44
C LYS A 56 -12.18 -0.54 -8.68
N GLU A 57 -12.68 0.69 -8.63
CA GLU A 57 -13.34 1.35 -9.78
C GLU A 57 -12.43 1.53 -10.99
N LYS A 58 -11.11 1.62 -10.78
CA LYS A 58 -10.10 1.71 -11.86
C LYS A 58 -9.61 0.35 -12.35
N GLY A 59 -10.19 -0.74 -11.85
CA GLY A 59 -9.82 -2.12 -12.19
C GLY A 59 -8.54 -2.59 -11.53
N CYS A 60 -8.06 -1.90 -10.48
CA CYS A 60 -6.96 -2.39 -9.67
C CYS A 60 -7.42 -3.57 -8.82
N ASN A 61 -6.58 -4.61 -8.75
CA ASN A 61 -6.83 -5.81 -7.94
C ASN A 61 -5.80 -5.94 -6.81
N SER A 62 -5.00 -4.90 -6.56
CA SER A 62 -4.03 -4.80 -5.48
C SER A 62 -3.76 -3.35 -5.11
N MET A 63 -3.39 -3.12 -3.86
CA MET A 63 -3.05 -1.80 -3.31
C MET A 63 -1.69 -1.88 -2.62
N TRP A 64 -0.83 -0.91 -2.88
CA TRP A 64 0.50 -0.79 -2.28
C TRP A 64 0.63 0.47 -1.44
N ILE A 65 1.34 0.34 -0.32
CA ILE A 65 1.73 1.45 0.53
C ILE A 65 3.07 1.14 1.19
N SER A 66 3.98 2.12 1.18
CA SER A 66 5.25 2.03 1.88
C SER A 66 5.17 2.78 3.22
N VAL A 67 5.79 2.21 4.25
CA VAL A 67 5.86 2.82 5.59
C VAL A 67 7.26 2.66 6.16
N PHE A 68 7.79 3.72 6.78
CA PHE A 68 9.06 3.64 7.47
C PHE A 68 8.92 2.79 8.74
N ALA A 69 9.90 1.93 9.00
CA ALA A 69 9.88 1.00 10.15
C ALA A 69 9.60 1.68 11.51
N PRO A 70 10.13 2.89 11.82
CA PRO A 70 9.79 3.58 13.06
C PRO A 70 8.33 4.02 13.20
N ASN A 71 7.54 4.03 12.12
CA ASN A 71 6.13 4.44 12.15
C ASN A 71 5.20 3.25 12.44
N GLU A 72 5.39 2.66 13.62
CA GLU A 72 4.64 1.48 14.08
C GLU A 72 3.12 1.72 14.13
N ASN A 73 2.70 2.96 14.43
CA ASN A 73 1.28 3.32 14.46
C ASN A 73 0.62 3.16 13.08
N ALA A 74 1.26 3.66 12.02
CA ALA A 74 0.77 3.51 10.66
C ALA A 74 0.84 2.05 10.21
N HIS A 75 1.95 1.36 10.49
CA HIS A 75 2.13 -0.06 10.16
C HIS A 75 1.03 -0.94 10.78
N ASN A 76 0.76 -0.78 12.07
CA ASN A 76 -0.31 -1.49 12.77
C ASN A 76 -1.70 -1.16 12.22
N MET A 77 -1.95 0.09 11.84
CA MET A 77 -3.20 0.49 11.19
C MET A 77 -3.37 -0.20 9.84
N TYR A 78 -2.32 -0.26 9.01
CA TYR A 78 -2.34 -0.93 7.72
C TYR A 78 -2.57 -2.45 7.88
N LYS A 79 -1.91 -3.10 8.84
CA LYS A 79 -2.17 -4.52 9.16
C LYS A 79 -3.63 -4.77 9.54
N LYS A 80 -4.21 -3.91 10.40
CA LYS A 80 -5.65 -3.99 10.75
C LYS A 80 -6.58 -3.76 9.57
N PHE A 81 -6.13 -3.05 8.54
CA PHE A 81 -6.86 -2.83 7.30
C PHE A 81 -6.73 -4.01 6.31
N GLY A 82 -5.78 -4.93 6.52
CA GLY A 82 -5.57 -6.11 5.69
C GLY A 82 -4.31 -6.08 4.81
N PHE A 83 -3.45 -5.07 4.97
CA PHE A 83 -2.13 -5.08 4.33
C PHE A 83 -1.22 -6.13 4.98
N VAL A 84 -0.30 -6.68 4.17
CA VAL A 84 0.71 -7.64 4.60
C VAL A 84 2.10 -7.13 4.23
N ASP A 85 3.11 -7.50 5.02
CA ASP A 85 4.50 -7.11 4.78
C ASP A 85 5.02 -7.78 3.50
N ARG A 86 5.64 -7.00 2.61
CA ARG A 86 6.17 -7.47 1.31
C ARG A 86 7.63 -7.14 1.10
N GLU A 87 8.06 -5.95 1.50
CA GLU A 87 9.43 -5.47 1.40
C GLU A 87 9.90 -4.97 2.77
N ILE A 88 11.16 -5.24 3.11
CA ILE A 88 11.83 -4.73 4.31
C ILE A 88 13.13 -4.06 3.86
N GLY A 89 13.16 -2.72 3.91
CA GLY A 89 14.39 -1.96 3.74
C GLY A 89 15.22 -1.95 5.03
N MET A 90 16.53 -2.13 4.91
CA MET A 90 17.46 -2.10 6.04
C MET A 90 18.47 -0.95 5.88
N LEU A 91 18.77 -0.25 6.96
CA LEU A 91 19.75 0.84 7.01
C LEU A 91 20.86 0.48 7.99
N LYS A 92 22.12 0.60 7.55
CA LYS A 92 23.30 0.52 8.41
C LYS A 92 24.12 1.79 8.22
N GLN A 93 24.38 2.52 9.30
CA GLN A 93 25.34 3.61 9.30
C GLN A 93 26.75 3.02 9.35
N ILE A 94 27.65 3.53 8.50
CA ILE A 94 29.08 3.19 8.48
C ILE A 94 29.90 4.26 9.18
#